data_AF-A0A843K156-F1
#
_entry.id   AF-A0A843K156-F1
#
_cell.length_a   1.000
_cell.length_b   1.000
_cell.length_c   1.000
_cell.angle_alpha   90.00
_cell.angle_beta   90.00
_cell.angle_gamma   90.00
#
_symmetry.space_group_name_H-M   'P 1'
#
loop_
_entity.id
_entity.type
_entity.pdbx_description
1 polymer ?
#
loop_
_entity_poly.entity_id
_entity_poly.type
_entity_poly.pdbx_seq_one_letter_code
_entity_poly.pdbx_strand_id
1 'polypeptide(L)'
;MRLIDFIENLKKIILEVIIVLLPLSFLFLILQRYLLKLPKQYTKNLLKGIFLTFVGMILFFQGIDIGFLPAGNSIGIYFGNLKSNWLLIPLGFLMGLLITYADPGVIIICDQIEKASSGFLRSGMVKKILSISVAFFVSLAMIKLVYGIALITIILIGYSIVILLSLISDKEYLAIAFDSGCVVTGPMAVTFLMALSLGAASVIEGRNPLIDGFGLISLIALAPMIPLMIFGLIIRYRGGLTSE
;
A
#
# COMPACT_ATOMS: atom_id res chain seq x y z
N MET A 1 -3.30 27.82 6.72
CA MET A 1 -3.72 26.94 7.83
C MET A 1 -3.59 27.72 9.12
N ARG A 2 -4.66 27.87 9.91
CA ARG A 2 -4.56 28.58 11.19
C ARG A 2 -3.86 27.65 12.20
N LEU A 3 -3.12 28.23 13.15
CA LEU A 3 -2.40 27.46 14.19
C LEU A 3 -3.34 26.53 14.98
N ILE A 4 -4.61 26.92 15.10
CA ILE A 4 -5.68 26.16 15.77
C ILE A 4 -5.98 24.87 14.99
N ASP A 5 -6.18 24.95 13.68
CA ASP A 5 -6.44 23.79 12.80
C ASP A 5 -5.30 22.75 12.89
N PHE A 6 -4.06 23.24 12.98
CA PHE A 6 -2.88 22.38 13.13
C PHE A 6 -2.90 21.60 14.46
N ILE A 7 -3.22 22.27 15.57
CA ILE A 7 -3.27 21.66 16.90
C ILE A 7 -4.43 20.66 16.98
N GLU A 8 -5.59 20.98 16.42
CA GLU A 8 -6.73 20.07 16.38
C GLU A 8 -6.42 18.82 15.57
N ASN A 9 -5.81 18.97 14.38
CA ASN A 9 -5.41 17.84 13.56
C ASN A 9 -4.34 16.97 14.26
N LEU A 10 -3.37 17.60 14.92
CA LEU A 10 -2.36 16.88 15.70
C LEU A 10 -2.98 16.03 16.81
N LYS A 11 -3.96 16.57 17.54
CA LYS A 11 -4.69 15.81 18.58
C LYS A 11 -5.43 14.60 18.00
N LYS A 12 -6.07 14.78 16.85
CA LYS A 12 -6.76 13.70 16.14
C LYS A 12 -5.79 12.59 15.74
N ILE A 13 -4.66 12.95 15.11
CA ILE A 13 -3.62 12.00 14.71
C ILE A 13 -3.03 11.26 15.91
N ILE A 14 -2.79 11.95 17.03
CA ILE A 14 -2.33 11.30 18.27
C ILE A 14 -3.32 10.20 18.69
N LEU A 15 -4.62 10.48 18.70
CA LEU A 15 -5.64 9.50 19.05
C LEU A 15 -5.67 8.33 18.07
N GLU A 16 -5.60 8.59 16.77
CA GLU A 16 -5.53 7.54 15.74
C GLU A 16 -4.33 6.61 15.95
N VAL A 17 -3.15 7.19 16.19
CA VAL A 17 -1.93 6.40 16.42
C VAL A 17 -2.02 5.60 17.73
N ILE A 18 -2.62 6.15 18.81
CA ILE A 18 -2.87 5.40 20.04
C ILE A 18 -3.79 4.20 19.75
N ILE A 19 -4.89 4.41 19.03
CA ILE A 19 -5.87 3.35 18.71
C ILE A 19 -5.22 2.24 17.87
N VAL A 20 -4.28 2.58 16.98
CA VAL A 20 -3.56 1.58 16.15
C VAL A 20 -2.50 0.83 16.95
N LEU A 21 -1.68 1.53 17.75
CA LEU A 21 -0.55 0.91 18.45
C LEU A 21 -0.96 0.19 19.74
N LEU A 22 -2.03 0.61 20.41
CA LEU A 22 -2.44 0.05 21.70
C LEU A 22 -2.83 -1.43 21.60
N PRO A 23 -3.67 -1.88 20.64
CA PRO A 23 -4.01 -3.30 20.49
C PRO A 23 -2.77 -4.17 20.22
N LEU A 24 -1.88 -3.70 19.34
CA LEU A 24 -0.65 -4.43 18.99
C LEU A 24 0.29 -4.55 20.20
N SER A 25 0.49 -3.43 20.91
CA SER A 25 1.32 -3.38 22.12
C SER A 25 0.75 -4.25 23.23
N PHE A 26 -0.58 -4.22 23.40
CA PHE A 26 -1.29 -5.01 24.40
C PHE A 26 -1.19 -6.51 24.11
N LEU A 27 -1.46 -6.93 22.86
CA LEU A 27 -1.30 -8.31 22.43
C LEU A 27 0.13 -8.80 22.65
N PHE A 28 1.11 -7.99 22.28
CA PHE A 28 2.51 -8.33 22.51
C PHE A 28 2.81 -8.54 24.00
N LEU A 29 2.34 -7.65 24.88
CA LEU A 29 2.59 -7.78 26.32
C LEU A 29 1.95 -9.05 26.90
N ILE A 30 0.77 -9.44 26.41
CA ILE A 30 0.13 -10.72 26.75
C ILE A 30 1.02 -11.88 26.30
N LEU A 31 1.41 -11.92 25.02
CA LEU A 31 2.26 -12.99 24.48
C LEU A 31 3.61 -13.06 25.18
N GLN A 32 4.20 -11.92 25.53
CA GLN A 32 5.45 -11.84 26.28
C GLN A 32 5.31 -12.43 27.68
N ARG A 33 4.18 -12.19 28.35
CA ARG A 33 3.92 -12.69 29.71
C ARG A 33 3.66 -14.19 29.74
N TYR A 34 2.88 -14.71 28.80
CA TYR A 34 2.41 -16.09 28.85
C TYR A 34 3.21 -17.07 27.97
N LEU A 35 3.66 -16.64 26.79
CA LEU A 35 4.20 -17.53 25.75
C LEU A 35 5.71 -17.34 25.53
N LEU A 36 6.15 -16.11 25.22
CA LEU A 36 7.52 -15.85 24.73
C LEU A 36 8.57 -15.84 25.86
N LYS A 37 8.22 -15.32 27.05
CA LYS A 37 9.11 -15.24 28.23
C LYS A 37 10.51 -14.65 27.93
N LEU A 38 10.60 -13.69 27.01
CA LEU A 38 11.89 -13.11 26.59
C LEU A 38 12.61 -12.40 27.76
N PRO A 39 13.95 -12.31 27.73
CA PRO A 39 14.71 -11.58 28.73
C PRO A 39 14.24 -10.13 28.87
N LYS A 40 14.28 -9.58 30.09
CA LYS A 40 13.79 -8.21 30.39
C LYS A 40 14.39 -7.13 29.48
N GLN A 41 15.61 -7.33 29.01
CA GLN A 41 16.28 -6.39 28.10
C GLN A 41 15.56 -6.27 26.74
N TYR A 42 15.05 -7.38 26.19
CA TYR A 42 14.29 -7.38 24.94
C TYR A 42 12.97 -6.61 25.11
N THR A 43 12.25 -6.83 26.21
CA THR A 43 11.00 -6.10 26.49
C THR A 43 11.25 -4.59 26.62
N LYS A 44 12.34 -4.17 27.29
CA LYS A 44 12.71 -2.76 27.39
C LYS A 44 13.02 -2.14 26.03
N ASN A 45 13.81 -2.82 25.20
CA ASN A 45 14.14 -2.33 23.85
C ASN A 45 12.90 -2.21 22.98
N LEU A 46 11.97 -3.16 23.08
CA LEU A 46 10.73 -3.14 22.35
C LEU A 46 9.81 -1.99 22.80
N LEU A 47 9.65 -1.75 24.10
CA LEU A 47 8.88 -0.60 24.60
C LEU A 47 9.46 0.74 24.13
N LYS A 48 10.79 0.86 24.08
CA LYS A 48 11.46 2.02 23.48
C LYS A 48 11.15 2.14 21.98
N GLY A 49 11.19 1.01 21.26
CA GLY A 49 10.83 0.94 19.85
C GLY A 49 9.39 1.41 19.59
N ILE A 50 8.42 0.91 20.36
CA ILE A 50 7.02 1.33 20.29
C ILE A 50 6.88 2.84 20.51
N PHE A 51 7.59 3.39 21.50
CA PHE A 51 7.55 4.84 21.76
C PHE A 51 8.15 5.65 20.59
N LEU A 52 9.28 5.21 20.04
CA LEU A 52 9.87 5.84 18.85
C LEU A 52 8.95 5.75 17.63
N THR A 53 8.30 4.60 17.41
CA THR A 53 7.30 4.42 16.35
C THR A 53 6.09 5.33 16.56
N PHE A 54 5.61 5.48 17.80
CA PHE A 54 4.51 6.39 18.13
C PHE A 54 4.83 7.83 17.73
N VAL A 55 5.99 8.34 18.14
CA VAL A 55 6.42 9.70 17.78
C VAL A 55 6.63 9.84 16.27
N GLY A 56 7.29 8.86 15.64
CA GLY A 56 7.54 8.86 14.20
C GLY A 56 6.27 8.84 13.36
N MET A 57 5.28 8.03 13.75
CA MET A 57 3.98 7.96 13.08
C MET A 57 3.20 9.27 13.18
N ILE A 58 3.21 9.94 14.34
CA ILE A 58 2.56 11.25 14.49
C ILE A 58 3.16 12.26 13.51
N LEU A 59 4.50 12.39 13.49
CA LEU A 59 5.17 13.32 12.58
C LEU A 59 4.90 12.97 11.11
N PHE A 60 4.90 11.68 10.78
CA PHE A 60 4.66 11.18 9.43
C PHE A 60 3.23 11.44 8.96
N PHE A 61 2.21 11.08 9.75
CA PHE A 61 0.81 11.32 9.41
C PHE A 61 0.47 12.81 9.37
N GLN A 62 1.06 13.63 10.24
CA GLN A 62 0.94 15.08 10.15
C GLN A 62 1.49 15.62 8.82
N GLY A 63 2.64 15.10 8.39
CA GLY A 63 3.24 15.47 7.10
C GLY A 63 2.39 15.04 5.90
N ILE A 64 1.77 13.87 5.98
CA ILE A 64 0.84 13.38 4.95
C ILE A 64 -0.39 14.30 4.83
N ASP A 65 -1.03 14.62 5.95
CA ASP A 65 -2.29 15.37 5.94
C ASP A 65 -2.10 16.82 5.43
N ILE A 66 -1.02 17.48 5.85
CA ILE A 66 -0.75 18.88 5.47
C ILE A 66 -0.10 18.98 4.09
N GLY A 67 0.70 17.99 3.69
CA GLY A 67 1.49 18.03 2.46
C GLY A 67 0.90 17.18 1.34
N PHE A 68 0.91 15.87 1.53
CA PHE A 68 0.62 14.91 0.45
C PHE A 68 -0.83 14.93 0.02
N LEU A 69 -1.77 14.98 0.97
CA LEU A 69 -3.20 14.96 0.68
C LEU A 69 -3.65 16.17 -0.17
N PRO A 70 -3.37 17.44 0.22
CA PRO A 70 -3.74 18.59 -0.60
C PRO A 70 -2.96 18.66 -1.92
N ALA A 71 -1.70 18.21 -1.94
CA ALA A 71 -0.91 18.15 -3.17
C ALA A 71 -1.53 17.17 -4.18
N GLY A 72 -1.84 15.94 -3.73
CA GLY A 72 -2.49 14.92 -4.55
C GLY A 72 -3.82 15.44 -5.10
N ASN A 73 -4.67 16.00 -4.23
CA ASN A 73 -5.96 16.56 -4.62
C ASN A 73 -5.84 17.68 -5.67
N SER A 74 -4.93 18.64 -5.46
CA SER A 74 -4.72 19.75 -6.39
C SER A 74 -4.21 19.27 -7.76
N ILE A 75 -3.29 18.30 -7.77
CA ILE A 75 -2.80 17.67 -9.01
C ILE A 75 -3.96 16.97 -9.71
N GLY A 76 -4.77 16.20 -8.97
CA GLY A 76 -5.96 15.54 -9.49
C GLY A 76 -6.93 16.50 -10.16
N ILE A 77 -7.30 17.58 -9.47
CA ILE A 77 -8.19 18.64 -9.98
C ILE A 77 -7.62 19.28 -11.24
N TYR A 78 -6.32 19.58 -11.26
CA TYR A 78 -5.67 20.20 -12.41
C TYR A 78 -5.76 19.31 -13.64
N PHE A 79 -5.34 18.04 -13.54
CA PHE A 79 -5.35 17.11 -14.67
C PHE A 79 -6.75 16.64 -15.06
N GLY A 80 -7.69 16.57 -14.11
CA GLY A 80 -9.09 16.23 -14.37
C GLY A 80 -9.84 17.30 -15.16
N ASN A 81 -9.49 18.59 -14.99
CA ASN A 81 -10.08 19.71 -15.73
C ASN A 81 -9.51 19.88 -17.15
N LEU A 82 -8.42 19.19 -17.50
CA LEU A 82 -7.86 19.28 -18.85
C LEU A 82 -8.81 18.61 -19.84
N LYS A 83 -8.96 19.22 -21.03
CA LYS A 83 -9.63 18.56 -22.17
C LYS A 83 -8.97 17.21 -22.50
N SER A 84 -7.67 17.08 -22.25
CA SER A 84 -6.88 15.86 -22.38
C SER A 84 -6.71 15.14 -21.04
N ASN A 85 -7.82 14.82 -20.36
CA ASN A 85 -7.82 14.12 -19.07
C ASN A 85 -7.16 12.72 -19.11
N TRP A 86 -6.96 12.13 -20.29
CA TRP A 86 -6.18 10.90 -20.48
C TRP A 86 -4.74 10.98 -19.95
N LEU A 87 -4.19 12.19 -19.79
CA LEU A 87 -2.87 12.42 -19.16
C LEU A 87 -2.80 11.91 -17.71
N LEU A 88 -3.95 11.71 -17.05
CA LEU A 88 -4.02 11.05 -15.74
C LEU A 88 -3.45 9.63 -15.78
N ILE A 89 -3.50 8.93 -16.92
CA ILE A 89 -3.03 7.55 -17.07
C ILE A 89 -1.50 7.45 -16.91
N PRO A 90 -0.68 8.12 -17.75
CA PRO A 90 0.77 8.11 -17.56
C PRO A 90 1.21 8.80 -16.27
N LEU A 91 0.46 9.80 -15.78
CA LEU A 91 0.72 10.41 -14.48
C LEU A 91 0.50 9.42 -13.33
N GLY A 92 -0.60 8.68 -13.35
CA GLY A 92 -0.89 7.64 -12.37
C GLY A 92 0.14 6.53 -12.37
N PHE A 93 0.61 6.11 -13.55
CA PHE A 93 1.72 5.18 -13.67
C PHE A 93 2.98 5.72 -12.98
N LEU A 94 3.40 6.95 -13.31
CA LEU A 94 4.59 7.57 -12.74
C LEU A 94 4.46 7.73 -11.22
N MET A 95 3.33 8.23 -10.73
CA MET A 95 3.09 8.43 -9.30
C MET A 95 3.03 7.10 -8.55
N GLY A 96 2.34 6.09 -9.09
CA GLY A 96 2.32 4.74 -8.52
C GLY A 96 3.72 4.16 -8.41
N LEU A 97 4.55 4.31 -9.46
CA LEU A 97 5.94 3.86 -9.44
C LEU A 97 6.75 4.55 -8.36
N LEU A 98 6.74 5.90 -8.34
CA LEU A 98 7.57 6.70 -7.44
C LEU A 98 7.17 6.51 -5.98
N ILE A 99 5.87 6.51 -5.69
CA ILE A 99 5.37 6.38 -4.32
C ILE A 99 5.65 5.00 -3.77
N THR A 100 5.35 3.93 -4.52
CA THR A 100 5.66 2.56 -4.09
C THR A 100 7.16 2.34 -3.94
N TYR A 101 7.98 2.92 -4.82
CA TYR A 101 9.44 2.81 -4.70
C TYR A 101 10.00 3.52 -3.47
N ALA A 102 9.41 4.67 -3.09
CA ALA A 102 9.80 5.47 -1.94
C ALA A 102 9.15 5.01 -0.63
N ASP A 103 8.18 4.08 -0.68
CA ASP A 103 7.42 3.69 0.50
C ASP A 103 8.27 2.89 1.50
N PRO A 104 8.44 3.38 2.74
CA PRO A 104 9.24 2.68 3.75
C PRO A 104 8.64 1.33 4.11
N GLY A 105 7.31 1.17 4.09
CA GLY A 105 6.64 -0.11 4.31
C GLY A 105 7.00 -1.11 3.22
N VAL A 106 7.02 -0.67 1.96
CA VAL A 106 7.43 -1.51 0.81
C VAL A 106 8.90 -1.93 0.93
N ILE A 107 9.78 -1.03 1.36
CA ILE A 107 11.19 -1.37 1.59
C ILE A 107 11.31 -2.44 2.69
N ILE A 108 10.60 -2.27 3.80
CA ILE A 108 10.63 -3.22 4.93
C ILE A 108 10.13 -4.60 4.50
N ILE A 109 8.98 -4.70 3.80
CA ILE A 109 8.46 -6.01 3.38
C ILE A 109 9.39 -6.70 2.38
N CYS A 110 10.04 -5.94 1.48
CA CYS A 110 11.04 -6.52 0.56
C CYS A 110 12.21 -7.15 1.33
N ASP A 111 12.69 -6.50 2.39
CA ASP A 111 13.74 -7.04 3.25
C ASP A 111 13.26 -8.25 4.07
N GLN A 112 11.99 -8.28 4.48
CA GLN A 112 11.40 -9.45 5.15
C GLN A 112 11.26 -10.64 4.19
N ILE A 113 10.85 -10.39 2.94
CA ILE A 113 10.75 -11.42 1.89
C ILE A 113 12.14 -12.00 1.58
N GLU A 114 13.17 -11.16 1.49
CA GLU A 114 14.54 -11.63 1.26
C GLU A 114 15.03 -12.52 2.41
N LYS A 115 14.79 -12.11 3.67
CA LYS A 115 15.15 -12.90 4.85
C LYS A 115 14.36 -14.22 4.93
N ALA A 116 13.05 -14.17 4.68
CA ALA A 116 12.19 -15.34 4.71
C ALA A 116 12.54 -16.35 3.61
N SER A 117 12.97 -15.87 2.45
CA SER A 117 13.41 -16.71 1.33
C SER A 117 14.89 -17.14 1.39
N SER A 118 15.57 -16.91 2.53
CA SER A 118 17.01 -17.22 2.68
C SER A 118 17.89 -16.58 1.60
N GLY A 119 17.53 -15.38 1.14
CA GLY A 119 18.26 -14.60 0.13
C GLY A 119 17.96 -14.99 -1.31
N PHE A 120 17.10 -15.97 -1.56
CA PHE A 120 16.72 -16.37 -2.91
C PHE A 120 15.95 -15.25 -3.64
N LEU A 121 15.06 -14.55 -2.94
CA LEU A 121 14.35 -13.37 -3.45
C LEU A 121 15.06 -12.09 -3.00
N ARG A 122 15.95 -11.55 -3.85
CA ARG A 122 16.63 -10.28 -3.54
C ARG A 122 15.63 -9.13 -3.38
N SER A 123 15.72 -8.38 -2.28
CA SER A 123 14.84 -7.23 -1.94
C SER A 123 14.75 -6.23 -3.09
N GLY A 124 15.88 -5.92 -3.75
CA GLY A 124 15.90 -5.00 -4.89
C GLY A 124 15.10 -5.46 -6.12
N MET A 125 14.97 -6.77 -6.35
CA MET A 125 14.17 -7.32 -7.44
C MET A 125 12.69 -7.29 -7.09
N VAL A 126 12.34 -7.74 -5.87
CA VAL A 126 10.96 -7.71 -5.36
C VAL A 126 10.43 -6.27 -5.37
N LYS A 127 11.22 -5.31 -4.89
CA LYS A 127 10.85 -3.89 -4.90
C LYS A 127 10.53 -3.39 -6.31
N LYS A 128 11.32 -3.75 -7.33
CA LYS A 128 11.04 -3.36 -8.72
C LYS A 128 9.74 -3.98 -9.23
N ILE A 129 9.50 -5.25 -8.95
CA ILE A 129 8.26 -5.96 -9.33
C ILE A 129 7.06 -5.25 -8.70
N LEU A 130 7.14 -4.95 -7.40
CA LEU A 130 6.09 -4.24 -6.68
C LEU A 130 5.83 -2.84 -7.25
N SER A 131 6.88 -2.02 -7.42
CA SER A 131 6.74 -0.66 -7.96
C SER A 131 6.13 -0.63 -9.37
N ILE A 132 6.57 -1.52 -10.26
CA ILE A 132 6.05 -1.60 -11.64
C ILE A 132 4.60 -2.09 -11.63
N SER A 133 4.27 -3.07 -10.79
CA SER A 133 2.90 -3.56 -10.72
C SER A 133 1.94 -2.52 -10.19
N VAL A 134 2.31 -1.82 -9.11
CA VAL A 134 1.45 -0.76 -8.57
C VAL A 134 1.28 0.35 -9.59
N ALA A 135 2.35 0.76 -10.27
CA ALA A 135 2.27 1.71 -11.38
C ALA A 135 1.26 1.27 -12.44
N PHE A 136 1.28 -0.01 -12.82
CA PHE A 136 0.32 -0.57 -13.78
C PHE A 136 -1.13 -0.54 -13.27
N PHE A 137 -1.38 -0.97 -12.03
CA PHE A 137 -2.73 -0.96 -11.45
C PHE A 137 -3.28 0.43 -11.17
N VAL A 138 -2.42 1.38 -10.79
CA VAL A 138 -2.78 2.79 -10.65
C VAL A 138 -3.11 3.39 -12.01
N SER A 139 -2.31 3.09 -13.04
CA SER A 139 -2.63 3.46 -14.43
C SER A 139 -3.98 2.89 -14.87
N LEU A 140 -4.26 1.63 -14.56
CA LEU A 140 -5.56 1.00 -14.82
C LEU A 140 -6.70 1.67 -14.06
N ALA A 141 -6.46 2.11 -12.81
CA ALA A 141 -7.43 2.89 -12.04
C ALA A 141 -7.72 4.25 -12.70
N MET A 142 -6.70 4.90 -13.28
CA MET A 142 -6.87 6.15 -14.03
C MET A 142 -7.59 5.93 -15.36
N ILE A 143 -7.33 4.83 -16.08
CA ILE A 143 -8.11 4.42 -17.26
C ILE A 143 -9.58 4.27 -16.87
N LYS A 144 -9.85 3.56 -15.78
CA LYS A 144 -11.21 3.37 -15.25
C LYS A 144 -11.89 4.71 -14.96
N LEU A 145 -11.19 5.63 -14.31
CA LEU A 145 -11.69 6.96 -13.96
C LEU A 145 -11.97 7.82 -15.21
N VAL A 146 -11.06 7.83 -16.18
CA VAL A 146 -11.19 8.63 -17.41
C VAL A 146 -12.31 8.10 -18.31
N TYR A 147 -12.35 6.79 -18.54
CA TYR A 147 -13.30 6.17 -19.47
C TYR A 147 -14.60 5.70 -18.82
N GLY A 148 -14.73 5.79 -17.50
CA GLY A 148 -15.96 5.40 -16.78
C GLY A 148 -16.22 3.91 -16.73
N ILE A 149 -15.16 3.10 -16.62
CA ILE A 149 -15.28 1.64 -16.55
C ILE A 149 -15.83 1.26 -15.17
N ALA A 150 -16.75 0.29 -15.12
CA ALA A 150 -17.28 -0.20 -13.85
C ALA A 150 -16.17 -0.87 -13.03
N LEU A 151 -15.99 -0.42 -11.78
CA LEU A 151 -14.99 -0.98 -10.85
C LEU A 151 -15.16 -2.49 -10.69
N ILE A 152 -16.41 -2.94 -10.57
CA ILE A 152 -16.75 -4.34 -10.34
C ILE A 152 -16.23 -5.26 -11.43
N THR A 153 -16.18 -4.80 -12.69
CA THR A 153 -15.66 -5.60 -13.81
C THR A 153 -14.17 -5.88 -13.63
N ILE A 154 -13.40 -4.86 -13.26
CA ILE A 154 -11.95 -5.00 -13.07
C ILE A 154 -11.65 -5.85 -11.83
N ILE A 155 -12.40 -5.63 -10.75
CA ILE A 155 -12.26 -6.40 -9.50
C ILE A 155 -12.60 -7.88 -9.72
N LEU A 156 -13.71 -8.18 -10.39
CA LEU A 156 -14.09 -9.57 -10.68
C LEU A 156 -13.02 -10.28 -11.51
N ILE A 157 -12.50 -9.64 -12.57
CA ILE A 157 -11.44 -10.21 -13.39
C ILE A 157 -10.17 -10.41 -12.55
N GLY A 158 -9.75 -9.39 -11.81
CA GLY A 158 -8.54 -9.41 -10.98
C GLY A 158 -8.59 -10.51 -9.91
N TYR A 159 -9.68 -10.60 -9.15
CA TYR A 159 -9.83 -11.65 -8.14
C TYR A 159 -10.03 -13.04 -8.74
N SER A 160 -10.65 -13.16 -9.91
CA SER A 160 -10.71 -14.45 -10.62
C SER A 160 -9.30 -14.95 -10.97
N ILE A 161 -8.43 -14.05 -11.46
CA ILE A 161 -7.02 -14.37 -11.70
C ILE A 161 -6.31 -14.74 -10.40
N VAL A 162 -6.52 -13.98 -9.32
CA VAL A 162 -5.92 -14.27 -8.00
C VAL A 162 -6.34 -15.66 -7.51
N ILE A 163 -7.63 -16.01 -7.59
CA ILE A 163 -8.14 -17.33 -7.18
C ILE A 163 -7.49 -18.43 -8.03
N LEU A 164 -7.46 -18.29 -9.35
CA LEU A 164 -6.85 -19.28 -10.24
C LEU A 164 -5.36 -19.46 -9.97
N LEU A 165 -4.62 -18.36 -9.79
CA LEU A 165 -3.20 -18.41 -9.42
C LEU A 165 -2.99 -19.05 -8.05
N SER A 166 -3.86 -18.76 -7.08
CA SER A 166 -3.76 -19.32 -5.72
C SER A 166 -3.88 -20.84 -5.70
N LEU A 167 -4.59 -21.44 -6.66
CA LEU A 167 -4.73 -22.90 -6.75
C LEU A 167 -3.44 -23.59 -7.25
N ILE A 168 -2.57 -22.87 -7.95
CA ILE A 168 -1.36 -23.43 -8.57
C ILE A 168 -0.06 -22.93 -7.91
N SER A 169 -0.10 -21.82 -7.19
CA SER A 169 1.05 -21.25 -6.48
C SER A 169 1.37 -21.99 -5.19
N ASP A 170 2.67 -22.03 -4.84
CA ASP A 170 3.11 -22.62 -3.58
C ASP A 170 2.72 -21.71 -2.40
N LYS A 171 2.50 -22.33 -1.23
CA LYS A 171 1.98 -21.65 -0.03
C LYS A 171 2.83 -20.45 0.40
N GLU A 172 4.13 -20.52 0.19
CA GLU A 172 5.09 -19.46 0.53
C GLU A 172 4.85 -18.21 -0.33
N TYR A 173 4.79 -18.35 -1.66
CA TYR A 173 4.53 -17.23 -2.56
C TYR A 173 3.12 -16.68 -2.39
N LEU A 174 2.14 -17.55 -2.10
CA LEU A 174 0.79 -17.13 -1.77
C LEU A 174 0.78 -16.23 -0.53
N ALA A 175 1.40 -16.66 0.56
CA ALA A 175 1.49 -15.87 1.80
C ALA A 175 2.20 -14.53 1.57
N ILE A 176 3.34 -14.54 0.87
CA ILE A 176 4.10 -13.34 0.54
C ILE A 176 3.27 -12.37 -0.31
N ALA A 177 2.53 -12.88 -1.30
CA ALA A 177 1.74 -12.09 -2.22
C ALA A 177 0.57 -11.37 -1.51
N PHE A 178 -0.12 -12.08 -0.62
CA PHE A 178 -1.23 -11.51 0.17
C PHE A 178 -0.73 -10.50 1.22
N ASP A 179 0.36 -10.79 1.93
CA ASP A 179 0.94 -9.87 2.92
C ASP A 179 1.46 -8.59 2.25
N SER A 180 2.13 -8.74 1.11
CA SER A 180 2.57 -7.62 0.27
C SER A 180 1.38 -6.76 -0.21
N GLY A 181 0.22 -7.37 -0.45
CA GLY A 181 -1.07 -6.70 -0.70
C GLY A 181 -1.37 -5.59 0.28
N CYS A 182 -1.40 -5.95 1.56
CA CYS A 182 -1.72 -5.03 2.65
C CYS A 182 -0.64 -3.98 2.87
N VAL A 183 0.63 -4.33 2.66
CA VAL A 183 1.75 -3.39 2.85
C VAL A 183 1.82 -2.35 1.74
N VAL A 184 1.58 -2.75 0.50
CA VAL A 184 1.61 -1.85 -0.67
C VAL A 184 0.45 -0.85 -0.65
N THR A 185 -0.67 -1.19 -0.01
CA THR A 185 -1.71 -0.22 0.38
C THR A 185 -1.30 0.61 1.61
N GLY A 186 -0.03 0.98 1.66
CA GLY A 186 0.56 1.76 2.73
C GLY A 186 -0.08 3.15 2.85
N PRO A 187 0.07 3.79 4.02
CA PRO A 187 -0.53 5.09 4.30
C PRO A 187 -0.11 6.16 3.28
N MET A 188 1.10 6.10 2.73
CA MET A 188 1.59 7.08 1.77
C MET A 188 0.97 6.89 0.37
N ALA A 189 1.00 5.65 -0.14
CA ALA A 189 0.38 5.30 -1.41
C ALA A 189 -1.11 5.59 -1.42
N VAL A 190 -1.84 5.09 -0.42
CA VAL A 190 -3.29 5.26 -0.34
C VAL A 190 -3.64 6.74 -0.24
N THR A 191 -3.04 7.50 0.68
CA THR A 191 -3.44 8.89 0.90
C THR A 191 -3.20 9.76 -0.33
N PHE A 192 -2.02 9.70 -0.94
CA PHE A 192 -1.71 10.54 -2.09
C PHE A 192 -2.48 10.12 -3.34
N LEU A 193 -2.48 8.82 -3.67
CA LEU A 193 -3.12 8.34 -4.90
C LEU A 193 -4.65 8.42 -4.81
N MET A 194 -5.24 8.18 -3.64
CA MET A 194 -6.66 8.43 -3.40
C MET A 194 -6.97 9.91 -3.49
N ALA A 195 -6.17 10.80 -2.91
CA ALA A 195 -6.39 12.24 -3.01
C ALA A 195 -6.33 12.72 -4.46
N LEU A 196 -5.36 12.23 -5.24
CA LEU A 196 -5.24 12.48 -6.67
C LEU A 196 -6.46 11.97 -7.45
N SER A 197 -6.89 10.73 -7.20
CA SER A 197 -8.06 10.15 -7.85
C SER A 197 -9.35 10.89 -7.49
N LEU A 198 -9.51 11.28 -6.22
CA LEU A 198 -10.67 12.01 -5.72
C LEU A 198 -10.73 13.42 -6.31
N GLY A 199 -9.59 14.11 -6.38
CA GLY A 199 -9.47 15.43 -7.00
C GLY A 199 -9.76 15.39 -8.50
N ALA A 200 -9.31 14.35 -9.21
CA ALA A 200 -9.65 14.18 -10.62
C ALA A 200 -11.15 13.86 -10.82
N ALA A 201 -11.71 12.97 -10.01
CA ALA A 201 -13.11 12.57 -10.11
C ALA A 201 -14.11 13.68 -9.72
N SER A 202 -13.69 14.69 -8.95
CA SER A 202 -14.57 15.80 -8.56
C SER A 202 -14.84 16.81 -9.68
N VAL A 203 -14.02 16.81 -10.73
CA VAL A 203 -14.09 17.78 -11.84
C VAL A 203 -14.42 17.15 -13.20
N ILE A 204 -14.30 15.82 -13.32
CA ILE A 204 -14.70 15.11 -14.55
C ILE A 204 -16.21 14.87 -14.51
N GLU A 205 -16.92 15.37 -15.53
CA GLU A 205 -18.36 15.21 -15.64
C GLU A 205 -18.80 13.74 -15.64
N GLY A 206 -19.87 13.44 -14.91
CA GLY A 206 -20.44 12.09 -14.84
C GLY A 206 -19.64 11.10 -13.97
N ARG A 207 -18.65 11.57 -13.19
CA ARG A 207 -17.92 10.74 -12.22
C ARG A 207 -18.43 10.94 -10.81
N ASN A 208 -18.36 9.86 -10.03
CA ASN A 208 -18.71 9.89 -8.61
C ASN A 208 -17.41 9.79 -7.80
N PRO A 209 -17.00 10.86 -7.09
CA PRO A 209 -15.76 10.85 -6.31
C PRO A 209 -15.65 9.69 -5.32
N LEU A 210 -16.78 9.22 -4.77
CA LEU A 210 -16.78 8.08 -3.85
C LEU A 210 -16.44 6.77 -4.59
N ILE A 211 -17.13 6.46 -5.69
CA ILE A 211 -16.97 5.20 -6.42
C ILE A 211 -15.67 5.19 -7.24
N ASP A 212 -15.32 6.34 -7.81
CA ASP A 212 -14.17 6.51 -8.70
C ASP A 212 -12.88 6.85 -7.97
N GLY A 213 -12.96 7.59 -6.86
CA GLY A 213 -11.82 7.87 -5.98
C GLY A 213 -11.42 6.68 -5.12
N PHE A 214 -12.36 6.10 -4.36
CA PHE A 214 -12.02 5.01 -3.42
C PHE A 214 -11.76 3.67 -4.10
N GLY A 215 -12.33 3.42 -5.28
CA GLY A 215 -12.12 2.18 -6.04
C GLY A 215 -10.66 1.89 -6.40
N LEU A 216 -9.80 2.92 -6.43
CA LEU A 216 -8.37 2.80 -6.64
C LEU A 216 -7.68 1.95 -5.56
N ILE A 217 -8.13 2.01 -4.30
CA ILE A 217 -7.50 1.27 -3.19
C ILE A 217 -7.61 -0.24 -3.44
N SER A 218 -8.78 -0.69 -3.91
CA SER A 218 -9.03 -2.09 -4.23
C SER A 218 -8.16 -2.59 -5.39
N LEU A 219 -7.83 -1.74 -6.36
CA LEU A 219 -6.96 -2.08 -7.47
C LEU A 219 -5.48 -2.16 -7.04
N ILE A 220 -5.03 -1.25 -6.18
CA ILE A 220 -3.67 -1.29 -5.63
C ILE A 220 -3.45 -2.56 -4.81
N ALA A 221 -4.44 -3.01 -4.04
CA ALA A 221 -4.34 -4.26 -3.26
C ALA A 221 -4.09 -5.50 -4.14
N LEU A 222 -4.60 -5.52 -5.38
CA LEU A 222 -4.37 -6.60 -6.34
C LEU A 222 -2.96 -6.58 -6.96
N ALA A 223 -2.31 -5.42 -6.95
CA ALA A 223 -1.05 -5.19 -7.63
C ALA A 223 0.09 -6.13 -7.19
N PRO A 224 0.36 -6.37 -5.90
CA PRO A 224 1.38 -7.34 -5.50
C PRO A 224 0.93 -8.79 -5.68
N MET A 225 -0.37 -9.06 -5.58
CA MET A 225 -0.89 -10.43 -5.55
C MET A 225 -0.55 -11.20 -6.83
N ILE A 226 -0.94 -10.64 -7.98
CA ILE A 226 -0.81 -11.31 -9.28
C ILE A 226 0.67 -11.52 -9.69
N PRO A 227 1.53 -10.49 -9.72
CA PRO A 227 2.90 -10.63 -10.21
C PRO A 227 3.78 -11.44 -9.28
N LEU A 228 3.59 -11.39 -7.95
CA LEU A 228 4.40 -12.20 -7.04
C LEU A 228 4.06 -13.70 -7.15
N MET A 229 2.78 -14.04 -7.33
CA MET A 229 2.37 -15.42 -7.62
C MET A 229 2.89 -15.90 -8.97
N ILE A 230 2.77 -15.07 -10.02
CA ILE A 230 3.36 -15.39 -11.35
C ILE A 230 4.87 -15.56 -11.24
N PHE A 231 5.54 -14.69 -10.50
CA PHE A 231 6.98 -14.75 -10.30
C PHE A 231 7.41 -16.06 -9.60
N GLY A 232 6.68 -16.47 -8.55
CA GLY A 232 6.88 -17.75 -7.89
C GLY A 232 6.71 -18.94 -8.83
N LEU A 233 5.68 -18.92 -9.69
CA LEU A 233 5.46 -19.97 -10.69
C LEU A 233 6.60 -20.05 -11.72
N ILE A 234 7.12 -18.91 -12.18
CA ILE A 234 8.25 -18.85 -13.13
C ILE A 234 9.51 -19.46 -12.48
N ILE A 235 9.77 -19.14 -11.21
CA ILE A 235 10.89 -19.72 -10.46
C ILE A 235 10.75 -21.24 -10.37
N ARG A 236 9.58 -21.72 -9.95
CA ARG A 236 9.29 -23.15 -9.82
C ARG A 236 9.51 -23.87 -11.15
N TYR A 237 9.03 -23.31 -12.25
CA TYR A 237 9.21 -23.88 -13.58
C TYR A 237 10.68 -23.89 -14.04
N ARG A 238 11.49 -22.92 -13.60
CA ARG A 238 12.93 -22.84 -13.90
C ARG A 238 13.80 -23.71 -12.99
N GLY A 239 13.21 -24.58 -12.17
CA GLY A 239 13.93 -25.52 -11.30
C GLY A 239 14.26 -24.96 -9.91
N GLY A 240 13.58 -23.88 -9.48
CA GLY A 240 13.61 -23.43 -8.09
C GLY A 240 12.90 -24.45 -7.21
N LEU A 241 13.71 -25.25 -6.51
CA LEU A 241 13.40 -26.23 -5.45
C LEU A 241 11.91 -26.43 -5.16
N THR A 242 11.40 -27.60 -5.57
CA THR A 242 10.26 -28.25 -4.94
C THR A 242 10.48 -28.30 -3.44
N SER A 243 9.74 -27.51 -2.67
CA SER A 243 9.54 -27.79 -1.26
C SER A 243 8.62 -29.00 -1.14
N GLU A 244 9.24 -30.17 -0.90
CA GLU A 244 8.61 -31.23 -0.12
C GLU A 244 8.44 -30.77 1.34
#